data_AF-A0AAD3M6P0-F1
#
_entry.id   AF-A0AAD3M6P0-F1
#
_cell.length_a   1.000
_cell.length_b   1.000
_cell.length_c   1.000
_cell.angle_alpha   90.00
_cell.angle_beta   90.00
_cell.angle_gamma   90.00
#
_symmetry.space_group_name_H-M   'P 1'
#
loop_
_entity.id
_entity.type
_entity.pdbx_description
1 polymer ?
#
loop_
_entity_poly.entity_id
_entity_poly.type
_entity_poly.pdbx_seq_one_letter_code
_entity_poly.pdbx_strand_id
1 'polypeptide(L)'
;MDIRAHTFSVLSLPESLNLHRDQQRSGRGGEGHGYTQAELRTLEQSLLATRVGSIAELSDLVSRAMHHLQPLHIKNPSNGTPVHQKTNTTVHWEPEALYTLCYFMHCPQMEWENPNVEPSKVTLQTERPFLVLPPLMEWIRVAVAHTEHRRSFSVDSDDVRQAARLLLPGVDCEPRQIKAEDCFCATRKLDAASTEAKFLQDLGFRMLNCGRTDLVKQAVNLLGPDGINSMSEQGMTPLMYACVRGDEAMVQMLLDAGADINSEVPSTVNKHPSVYPETRQGTPLTFAVLHGHVPVVQ
;
A
#
# COMPACT_ATOMS: atom_id res chain seq x y z
N MET A 1 -28.01 17.23 -22.23
CA MET A 1 -28.19 17.25 -20.76
C MET A 1 -26.80 17.26 -20.15
N ASP A 2 -26.41 18.45 -19.71
CA ASP A 2 -25.16 18.74 -19.03
C ASP A 2 -25.02 17.96 -17.72
N ILE A 3 -23.85 17.34 -17.51
CA ILE A 3 -23.25 17.23 -16.18
C ILE A 3 -21.76 17.56 -16.36
N ARG A 4 -21.44 18.85 -16.22
CA ARG A 4 -20.08 19.32 -15.96
C ARG A 4 -19.86 19.41 -14.44
N ALA A 5 -18.78 18.76 -14.01
CA ALA A 5 -17.86 19.11 -12.93
C ALA A 5 -18.43 19.33 -11.51
N HIS A 6 -17.90 18.60 -10.52
CA HIS A 6 -16.84 19.13 -9.64
C HIS A 6 -16.17 17.99 -8.84
N THR A 7 -14.87 18.17 -8.62
CA THR A 7 -13.93 17.40 -7.77
C THR A 7 -13.49 16.00 -8.21
N PHE A 8 -12.88 15.90 -9.40
CA PHE A 8 -11.79 14.94 -9.59
C PHE A 8 -10.55 15.51 -8.87
N SER A 9 -10.28 15.06 -7.64
CA SER A 9 -8.94 15.19 -7.07
C SER A 9 -8.05 14.19 -7.81
N VAL A 10 -7.44 14.67 -8.89
CA VAL A 10 -6.29 14.02 -9.52
C VAL A 10 -5.35 13.59 -8.40
N LEU A 11 -4.89 12.34 -8.40
CA LEU A 11 -3.81 11.87 -7.53
C LEU A 11 -2.59 12.75 -7.81
N SER A 12 -2.45 13.85 -7.07
CA SER A 12 -1.31 14.75 -7.18
C SER A 12 -0.19 14.17 -6.35
N LEU A 13 0.94 13.91 -7.00
CA LEU A 13 2.18 13.45 -6.37
C LEU A 13 2.57 14.34 -5.18
N PRO A 14 3.14 13.77 -4.10
CA PRO A 14 3.85 14.54 -3.08
C PRO A 14 4.80 15.58 -3.70
N GLU A 15 4.84 16.80 -3.17
CA GLU A 15 5.74 17.87 -3.66
C GLU A 15 7.22 17.46 -3.65
N SER A 16 7.59 16.46 -2.84
CA SER A 16 8.93 15.85 -2.77
C SER A 16 9.33 15.06 -4.03
N LEU A 17 8.39 14.69 -4.90
CA LEU A 17 8.65 13.91 -6.12
C LEU A 17 8.69 14.77 -7.39
N ASN A 18 8.49 16.09 -7.26
CA ASN A 18 8.62 17.04 -8.36
C ASN A 18 10.08 17.52 -8.50
N LEU A 19 10.92 16.73 -9.17
CA LEU A 19 12.30 17.13 -9.50
C LEU A 19 12.41 18.34 -10.44
N HIS A 20 11.31 18.84 -11.00
CA HIS A 20 11.32 19.98 -11.94
C HIS A 20 11.36 21.37 -11.29
N ARG A 21 11.39 21.49 -9.95
CA ARG A 21 11.35 22.81 -9.29
C ARG A 21 12.71 23.39 -8.89
N ASP A 22 13.76 22.59 -8.78
CA ASP A 22 15.05 23.06 -8.23
C ASP A 22 15.99 23.75 -9.22
N GLN A 23 15.60 23.91 -10.48
CA GLN A 23 16.38 24.72 -11.42
C GLN A 23 16.40 26.23 -11.09
N GLN A 24 15.59 26.70 -10.11
CA GLN A 24 15.46 28.13 -9.80
C GLN A 24 15.91 28.57 -8.40
N ARG A 25 16.46 27.71 -7.55
CA ARG A 25 17.01 28.12 -6.24
C ARG A 25 18.48 27.74 -6.09
N SER A 26 19.31 28.34 -6.93
CA SER A 26 20.74 28.48 -6.63
C SER A 26 20.91 29.47 -5.48
N GLY A 27 21.40 29.00 -4.33
CA GLY A 27 21.84 29.90 -3.27
C GLY A 27 21.99 29.27 -1.89
N ARG A 28 23.22 28.80 -1.61
CA ARG A 28 23.86 28.58 -0.28
C ARG A 28 23.53 27.30 0.51
N GLY A 29 24.48 26.36 0.41
CA GLY A 29 25.36 25.96 1.51
C GLY A 29 24.75 25.21 2.71
N GLY A 30 25.03 23.90 2.77
CA GLY A 30 24.90 23.09 3.98
C GLY A 30 25.46 21.69 3.75
N GLU A 31 26.60 21.39 4.38
CA GLU A 31 27.31 20.11 4.32
C GLU A 31 26.44 18.95 4.84
N GLY A 32 26.12 18.03 3.95
CA GLY A 32 25.62 16.69 4.23
C GLY A 32 26.00 15.84 3.02
N HIS A 33 26.55 14.64 3.23
CA HIS A 33 27.16 13.76 2.21
C HIS A 33 26.39 13.75 0.88
N GLY A 34 26.78 14.65 -0.02
CA GLY A 34 26.07 14.92 -1.25
C GLY A 34 26.85 14.33 -2.40
N TYR A 35 26.23 13.39 -3.09
CA TYR A 35 26.64 12.98 -4.43
C TYR A 35 26.90 14.22 -5.30
N THR A 36 27.88 14.11 -6.18
CA THR A 36 28.18 15.16 -7.16
C THR A 36 26.99 15.38 -8.09
N GLN A 37 26.79 16.62 -8.56
CA GLN A 37 25.72 16.95 -9.50
C GLN A 37 25.75 16.09 -10.78
N ALA A 38 26.92 15.53 -11.12
CA ALA A 38 27.09 14.58 -12.22
C ALA A 38 26.48 13.21 -11.91
N GLU A 39 26.69 12.66 -10.71
CA GLU A 39 26.12 11.37 -10.29
C GLU A 39 24.59 11.39 -10.23
N LEU A 40 24.01 12.52 -9.81
CA LEU A 40 22.56 12.74 -9.83
C LEU A 40 21.99 12.67 -11.25
N ARG A 41 22.62 13.35 -12.22
CA ARG A 41 22.20 13.31 -13.63
C ARG A 41 22.31 11.91 -14.21
N THR A 42 23.38 11.18 -13.87
CA THR A 42 23.55 9.79 -14.30
C THR A 42 22.43 8.91 -13.76
N LEU A 43 22.09 9.04 -12.48
CA LEU A 43 20.98 8.30 -11.90
C LEU A 43 19.64 8.66 -12.54
N GLU A 44 19.34 9.95 -12.74
CA GLU A 44 18.12 10.40 -13.43
C GLU A 44 17.99 9.74 -14.79
N GLN A 45 19.07 9.67 -15.57
CA GLN A 45 19.09 8.98 -16.86
C GLN A 45 18.85 7.47 -16.72
N SER A 46 19.47 6.82 -15.73
CA SER A 46 19.23 5.41 -15.46
C SER A 46 17.77 5.12 -15.06
N LEU A 47 17.12 6.04 -14.35
CA LEU A 47 15.72 5.88 -13.93
C LEU A 47 14.70 6.10 -15.06
N LEU A 48 15.13 6.60 -16.22
CA LEU A 48 14.32 6.63 -17.44
C LEU A 48 14.29 5.27 -18.17
N ALA A 49 15.08 4.29 -17.71
CA ALA A 49 15.08 2.95 -18.30
C ALA A 49 13.69 2.29 -18.14
N THR A 50 13.18 1.74 -19.24
CA THR A 50 11.89 1.02 -19.28
C THR A 50 12.05 -0.48 -19.08
N ARG A 51 13.29 -0.97 -19.02
CA ARG A 51 13.70 -2.35 -18.76
C ARG A 51 14.99 -2.34 -17.95
N VAL A 52 15.24 -3.42 -17.22
CA VAL A 52 16.48 -3.63 -16.46
C VAL A 52 17.07 -4.98 -16.88
N GLY A 53 18.39 -5.17 -16.83
CA GLY A 53 19.03 -6.41 -17.26
C GLY A 53 19.11 -7.50 -16.20
N SER A 54 19.00 -7.15 -14.91
CA SER A 54 19.01 -8.12 -13.80
C SER A 54 18.33 -7.59 -12.54
N ILE A 55 17.96 -8.51 -11.64
CA ILE A 55 17.44 -8.16 -10.31
C ILE A 55 18.46 -7.37 -9.47
N ALA A 56 19.76 -7.67 -9.62
CA ALA A 56 20.83 -6.98 -8.90
C ALA A 56 20.95 -5.51 -9.36
N GLU A 57 20.89 -5.28 -10.67
CA GLU A 57 20.87 -3.93 -11.26
C GLU A 57 19.63 -3.16 -10.79
N LEU A 58 18.44 -3.79 -10.82
CA LEU A 58 17.21 -3.16 -10.35
C LEU A 58 17.32 -2.78 -8.86
N SER A 59 17.84 -3.69 -8.04
CA SER A 59 18.04 -3.47 -6.61
C SER A 59 18.98 -2.30 -6.34
N ASP A 60 20.08 -2.16 -7.09
CA ASP A 60 21.00 -1.02 -6.96
C ASP A 60 20.32 0.30 -7.35
N LEU A 61 19.65 0.33 -8.50
CA LEU A 61 18.97 1.53 -9.01
C LEU A 61 17.88 2.01 -8.06
N VAL A 62 17.04 1.11 -7.55
CA VAL A 62 16.00 1.42 -6.57
C VAL A 62 16.64 1.91 -5.27
N SER A 63 17.67 1.24 -4.75
CA SER A 63 18.34 1.65 -3.52
C SER A 63 18.90 3.07 -3.63
N ARG A 64 19.59 3.37 -4.74
CA ARG A 64 20.10 4.72 -5.02
C ARG A 64 18.96 5.72 -5.12
N ALA A 65 17.91 5.43 -5.88
CA ALA A 65 16.73 6.29 -5.99
C ALA A 65 16.11 6.61 -4.62
N MET A 66 15.93 5.60 -3.75
CA MET A 66 15.37 5.79 -2.41
C MET A 66 16.28 6.60 -1.48
N HIS A 67 17.60 6.54 -1.67
CA HIS A 67 18.53 7.42 -0.98
C HIS A 67 18.41 8.88 -1.45
N HIS A 68 18.11 9.12 -2.73
CA HIS A 68 18.01 10.47 -3.31
C HIS A 68 16.64 11.14 -3.15
N LEU A 69 15.56 10.37 -3.19
CA LEU A 69 14.18 10.87 -3.03
C LEU A 69 13.81 11.16 -1.57
N GLN A 70 14.79 11.16 -0.65
CA GLN A 70 14.57 11.54 0.74
C GLN A 70 14.03 12.99 0.82
N PRO A 71 13.00 13.26 1.64
CA PRO A 71 12.49 14.61 1.81
C PRO A 71 13.57 15.57 2.32
N LEU A 72 14.05 16.47 1.46
CA LEU A 72 14.82 17.63 1.88
C LEU A 72 13.90 18.52 2.74
N HIS A 73 14.21 18.61 4.04
CA HIS A 73 13.44 19.40 4.98
C HIS A 73 13.39 20.89 4.58
N ILE A 74 12.17 21.43 4.43
CA ILE A 74 11.92 22.87 4.49
C ILE A 74 12.10 23.29 5.96
N LYS A 75 13.24 23.89 6.30
CA LYS A 75 13.39 24.63 7.56
C LYS A 75 12.45 25.84 7.54
N ASN A 76 11.36 25.78 8.31
CA ASN A 76 10.59 26.97 8.64
C ASN A 76 11.32 27.74 9.75
N PRO A 77 11.71 29.02 9.58
CA PRO A 77 12.33 29.79 10.64
C PRO A 77 11.23 30.43 11.48
N SER A 78 10.74 29.73 12.51
CA SER A 78 9.97 30.36 13.58
C SER A 78 10.43 29.81 14.92
N ASN A 79 11.01 30.72 15.71
CA ASN A 79 11.54 30.48 17.05
C ASN A 79 10.61 29.62 17.91
N GLY A 80 11.10 28.44 18.27
CA GLY A 80 10.53 27.53 19.27
C GLY A 80 11.51 26.39 19.49
N THR A 81 11.97 26.24 20.73
CA THR A 81 12.85 25.22 21.31
C THR A 81 13.20 23.97 20.47
N PRO A 82 14.49 23.55 20.44
CA PRO A 82 14.94 22.44 19.63
C PRO A 82 14.51 21.09 20.24
N VAL A 83 13.40 20.54 19.75
CA VAL A 83 13.14 19.10 19.89
C VAL A 83 13.92 18.39 18.79
N HIS A 84 14.93 17.61 19.16
CA HIS A 84 15.68 16.76 18.25
C HIS A 84 14.76 15.71 17.60
N GLN A 85 14.10 16.03 16.49
CA GLN A 85 13.47 15.06 15.59
C GLN A 85 14.42 14.79 14.40
N LYS A 86 15.43 13.97 14.64
CA LYS A 86 16.26 13.36 13.58
C LYS A 86 15.74 11.94 13.32
N THR A 87 14.84 11.76 12.36
CA THR A 87 14.61 10.42 11.78
C THR A 87 14.31 10.54 10.28
N ASN A 88 15.37 10.52 9.48
CA ASN A 88 15.32 10.15 8.06
C ASN A 88 14.63 8.79 7.96
N THR A 89 13.37 8.76 7.53
CA THR A 89 12.64 7.50 7.36
C THR A 89 12.66 7.16 5.88
N THR A 90 13.63 6.35 5.48
CA THR A 90 13.75 5.81 4.13
C THR A 90 12.75 4.67 3.95
N VAL A 91 11.93 4.74 2.90
CA VAL A 91 11.09 3.60 2.49
C VAL A 91 11.99 2.50 1.91
N HIS A 92 11.87 1.29 2.43
CA HIS A 92 12.60 0.09 1.99
C HIS A 92 11.77 -0.68 0.94
N TRP A 93 12.42 -1.51 0.11
CA TRP A 93 11.73 -2.38 -0.85
C TRP A 93 11.93 -3.84 -0.47
N GLU A 94 10.84 -4.57 -0.24
CA GLU A 94 10.91 -6.00 0.03
C GLU A 94 11.48 -6.78 -1.18
N PRO A 95 12.18 -7.90 -0.97
CA PRO A 95 12.69 -8.71 -2.07
C PRO A 95 11.59 -9.10 -3.08
N GLU A 96 10.41 -9.48 -2.59
CA GLU A 96 9.26 -9.84 -3.43
C GLU A 96 8.75 -8.66 -4.28
N ALA A 97 8.86 -7.44 -3.78
CA ALA A 97 8.51 -6.24 -4.54
C ALA A 97 9.47 -6.04 -5.72
N LEU A 98 10.78 -6.21 -5.48
CA LEU A 98 11.79 -6.11 -6.53
C LEU A 98 11.62 -7.20 -7.59
N TYR A 99 11.32 -8.44 -7.20
CA TYR A 99 11.02 -9.52 -8.14
C TYR A 99 9.76 -9.21 -8.98
N THR A 100 8.71 -8.73 -8.33
CA THR A 100 7.45 -8.35 -9.00
C THR A 100 7.65 -7.19 -9.97
N LEU A 101 8.45 -6.19 -9.59
CA LEU A 101 8.77 -5.05 -10.44
C LEU A 101 9.63 -5.49 -11.63
N CYS A 102 10.63 -6.32 -11.39
CA CYS A 102 11.45 -6.93 -12.43
C CYS A 102 10.57 -7.66 -13.46
N TYR A 103 9.62 -8.47 -13.00
CA TYR A 103 8.66 -9.16 -13.86
C TYR A 103 7.89 -8.21 -14.79
N PHE A 104 7.33 -7.12 -14.26
CA PHE A 104 6.56 -6.17 -15.09
C PHE A 104 7.43 -5.32 -16.03
N MET A 105 8.67 -5.05 -15.64
CA MET A 105 9.64 -4.32 -16.48
C MET A 105 10.28 -5.18 -17.57
N HIS A 106 10.09 -6.50 -17.55
CA HIS A 106 10.57 -7.41 -18.58
C HIS A 106 9.46 -7.80 -19.57
N CYS A 107 9.78 -7.90 -20.86
CA CYS A 107 8.88 -8.42 -21.89
C CYS A 107 9.01 -9.95 -21.98
N PRO A 108 7.97 -10.72 -22.33
CA PRO A 108 7.88 -12.15 -22.09
C PRO A 108 8.59 -12.94 -23.20
N GLN A 109 9.90 -13.12 -23.08
CA GLN A 109 10.63 -14.17 -23.81
C GLN A 109 11.48 -15.04 -22.88
N MET A 110 11.43 -14.78 -21.57
CA MET A 110 12.03 -15.65 -20.57
C MET A 110 10.91 -16.50 -19.99
N GLU A 111 10.79 -17.72 -20.50
CA GLU A 111 10.05 -18.77 -19.83
C GLU A 111 10.65 -18.91 -18.43
N TRP A 112 9.92 -18.48 -17.39
CA TRP A 112 10.24 -18.90 -16.04
C TRP A 112 9.78 -20.35 -15.93
N GLU A 113 10.53 -21.26 -16.54
CA GLU A 113 10.30 -22.69 -16.41
C GLU A 113 10.50 -23.03 -14.94
N ASN A 114 9.39 -23.20 -14.24
CA ASN A 114 9.39 -23.84 -12.95
C ASN A 114 9.62 -25.33 -13.23
N PRO A 115 10.78 -25.92 -12.90
CA PRO A 115 11.14 -27.28 -13.32
C PRO A 115 10.23 -28.37 -12.73
N ASN A 116 9.27 -27.99 -11.88
CA ASN A 116 8.34 -28.87 -11.20
C ASN A 116 6.90 -28.82 -11.79
N VAL A 117 6.65 -28.08 -12.87
CA VAL A 117 5.30 -27.92 -13.44
C VAL A 117 5.31 -28.33 -14.92
N GLU A 118 4.50 -29.32 -15.29
CA GLU A 118 4.31 -29.72 -16.69
C GLU A 118 3.80 -28.54 -17.53
N PRO A 119 4.41 -28.24 -18.70
CA PRO A 119 4.00 -27.10 -19.51
C PRO A 119 2.58 -27.30 -20.06
N SER A 120 1.75 -26.28 -19.89
CA SER A 120 0.38 -26.26 -20.42
C SER A 120 0.39 -26.27 -21.95
N LYS A 121 -0.42 -27.15 -22.57
CA LYS A 121 -0.52 -27.32 -24.05
C LYS A 121 -1.16 -26.14 -24.80
N VAL A 122 -1.54 -25.07 -24.12
CA VAL A 122 -2.21 -23.90 -24.72
C VAL A 122 -1.20 -22.77 -24.83
N THR A 123 -0.68 -22.54 -26.03
CA THR A 123 0.12 -21.36 -26.37
C THR A 123 -0.81 -20.19 -26.70
N LEU A 124 -1.16 -19.41 -25.67
CA LEU A 124 -1.76 -18.09 -25.88
C LEU A 124 -0.68 -17.17 -26.46
N GLN A 125 -0.99 -16.45 -27.55
CA GLN A 125 -0.10 -15.40 -28.05
C GLN A 125 0.10 -14.35 -26.95
N THR A 126 1.30 -14.32 -26.36
CA THR A 126 1.70 -13.38 -25.30
C THR A 126 2.21 -12.04 -25.85
N GLU A 127 2.02 -11.79 -27.15
CA GLU A 127 2.39 -10.51 -27.76
C GLU A 127 1.44 -9.42 -27.26
N ARG A 128 1.88 -8.68 -26.25
CA ARG A 128 1.25 -7.41 -25.87
C ARG A 128 1.49 -6.44 -27.03
N PRO A 129 0.46 -5.99 -27.76
CA PRO A 129 0.66 -5.07 -28.88
C PRO A 129 1.13 -3.72 -28.31
N PHE A 130 2.44 -3.47 -28.45
CA PHE A 130 3.08 -2.17 -28.26
C PHE A 130 2.68 -1.39 -26.99
N LEU A 131 2.84 -1.98 -25.80
CA LEU A 131 2.97 -1.15 -24.60
C LEU A 131 4.39 -0.56 -24.55
N VAL A 132 4.48 0.77 -24.74
CA VAL A 132 5.64 1.51 -24.22
C VAL A 132 5.62 1.33 -22.71
N LEU A 133 6.54 0.53 -22.18
CA LEU A 133 6.66 0.33 -20.75
C LEU A 133 7.02 1.66 -20.07
N PRO A 134 6.39 2.00 -18.94
CA PRO A 134 6.76 3.20 -18.19
C PRO A 134 8.19 3.12 -17.67
N PRO A 135 8.89 4.26 -17.54
CA PRO A 135 10.23 4.31 -16.99
C PRO A 135 10.25 3.85 -15.53
N LEU A 136 11.38 3.31 -15.06
CA LEU A 136 11.59 2.85 -13.68
C LEU A 136 11.17 3.90 -12.64
N MET A 137 11.45 5.18 -12.91
CA MET A 137 11.02 6.29 -12.04
C MET A 137 9.50 6.27 -11.79
N GLU A 138 8.68 5.97 -12.80
CA GLU A 138 7.23 5.97 -12.64
C GLU A 138 6.76 4.80 -11.77
N TRP A 139 7.35 3.62 -11.97
CA TRP A 139 7.11 2.47 -11.10
C TRP A 139 7.44 2.77 -9.64
N ILE A 140 8.62 3.35 -9.38
CA ILE A 140 9.04 3.72 -8.03
C ILE A 140 8.05 4.72 -7.42
N ARG A 141 7.69 5.78 -8.15
CA ARG A 141 6.75 6.80 -7.66
C ARG A 141 5.39 6.22 -7.29
N VAL A 142 4.78 5.43 -8.17
CA VAL A 142 3.43 4.89 -7.95
C VAL A 142 3.42 3.83 -6.85
N ALA A 143 4.41 2.94 -6.81
CA ALA A 143 4.51 1.92 -5.76
C ALA A 143 4.79 2.54 -4.38
N VAL A 144 5.67 3.54 -4.30
CA VAL A 144 5.91 4.29 -3.05
C VAL A 144 4.65 5.04 -2.63
N ALA A 145 3.88 5.62 -3.56
CA ALA A 145 2.60 6.25 -3.23
C ALA A 145 1.59 5.26 -2.63
N HIS A 146 1.49 4.03 -3.16
CA HIS A 146 0.67 2.97 -2.55
C HIS A 146 1.15 2.58 -1.15
N THR A 147 2.47 2.49 -0.97
CA THR A 147 3.11 2.21 0.32
C THR A 147 2.80 3.29 1.35
N GLU A 148 2.93 4.56 0.97
CA GLU A 148 2.62 5.72 1.81
C GLU A 148 1.13 5.81 2.14
N HIS A 149 0.26 5.51 1.17
CA HIS A 149 -1.19 5.52 1.34
C HIS A 149 -1.61 4.55 2.46
N ARG A 150 -1.02 3.34 2.51
CA ARG A 150 -1.27 2.37 3.58
C ARG A 150 -0.40 2.59 4.84
N ARG A 151 0.38 3.68 4.89
CA ARG A 151 1.33 4.04 5.95
C ARG A 151 2.39 2.96 6.27
N SER A 152 2.78 2.19 5.27
CA SER A 152 3.89 1.24 5.39
C SER A 152 5.23 1.95 5.20
N PHE A 153 6.30 1.36 5.73
CA PHE A 153 7.68 1.78 5.48
C PHE A 153 8.40 0.85 4.50
N SER A 154 7.75 -0.23 4.07
CA SER A 154 8.27 -1.14 3.06
C SER A 154 7.29 -1.28 1.91
N VAL A 155 7.82 -1.15 0.69
CA VAL A 155 7.11 -1.43 -0.56
C VAL A 155 7.10 -2.94 -0.72
N ASP A 156 5.91 -3.53 -0.84
CA ASP A 156 5.72 -4.97 -1.05
C ASP A 156 5.29 -5.32 -2.48
N SER A 157 5.08 -6.61 -2.74
CA SER A 157 4.67 -7.09 -4.06
C SER A 157 3.27 -6.59 -4.48
N ASP A 158 2.39 -6.28 -3.52
CA ASP A 158 1.07 -5.77 -3.83
C ASP A 158 1.12 -4.30 -4.25
N ASP A 159 1.93 -3.48 -3.59
CA ASP A 159 2.19 -2.10 -3.97
C ASP A 159 2.64 -1.98 -5.44
N VAL A 160 3.48 -2.92 -5.90
CA VAL A 160 3.91 -3.02 -7.31
C VAL A 160 2.80 -3.52 -8.24
N ARG A 161 1.97 -4.49 -7.83
CA ARG A 161 0.82 -4.95 -8.63
C ARG A 161 -0.23 -3.85 -8.80
N GLN A 162 -0.48 -3.04 -7.78
CA GLN A 162 -1.37 -1.89 -7.89
C GLN A 162 -0.79 -0.81 -8.81
N ALA A 163 0.53 -0.58 -8.75
CA ALA A 163 1.21 0.27 -9.74
C ALA A 163 1.03 -0.28 -11.16
N ALA A 164 1.17 -1.60 -11.37
CA ALA A 164 0.98 -2.22 -12.67
C ALA A 164 -0.44 -2.02 -13.23
N ARG A 165 -1.48 -2.10 -12.39
CA ARG A 165 -2.88 -1.83 -12.79
C ARG A 165 -3.07 -0.42 -13.34
N LEU A 166 -2.38 0.56 -12.76
CA LEU A 166 -2.46 1.96 -13.17
C LEU A 166 -1.59 2.25 -14.41
N LEU A 167 -0.41 1.65 -14.44
CA LEU A 167 0.65 1.96 -15.40
C LEU A 167 0.59 1.15 -16.69
N LEU A 168 -0.03 -0.04 -16.67
CA LEU A 168 -0.07 -0.94 -17.81
C LEU A 168 -1.52 -1.23 -18.23
N PRO A 169 -2.03 -0.55 -19.27
CA PRO A 169 -3.33 -0.87 -19.85
C PRO A 169 -3.43 -2.34 -20.27
N GLY A 170 -4.47 -3.04 -19.83
CA GLY A 170 -4.75 -4.42 -20.23
C GLY A 170 -3.98 -5.51 -19.45
N VAL A 171 -3.23 -5.15 -18.41
CA VAL A 171 -2.68 -6.14 -17.48
C VAL A 171 -3.75 -6.55 -16.47
N ASP A 172 -4.08 -7.84 -16.48
CA ASP A 172 -5.00 -8.45 -15.52
C ASP A 172 -4.26 -8.74 -14.21
N CYS A 173 -4.20 -7.72 -13.35
CA CYS A 173 -3.73 -7.84 -11.98
C CYS A 173 -4.95 -7.73 -11.08
N GLU A 174 -5.12 -8.66 -10.14
CA GLU A 174 -6.20 -8.61 -9.16
C GLU A 174 -6.24 -7.27 -8.39
N PRO A 175 -7.43 -6.71 -8.11
CA PRO A 175 -7.55 -5.55 -7.22
C PRO A 175 -6.94 -5.91 -5.87
N ARG A 176 -6.41 -4.92 -5.16
CA ARG A 176 -5.87 -5.14 -3.82
C ARG A 176 -6.93 -5.86 -2.98
N GLN A 177 -6.62 -7.08 -2.57
CA GLN A 177 -7.53 -7.88 -1.78
C GLN A 177 -7.59 -7.26 -0.37
N ILE A 178 -8.81 -7.08 0.13
CA ILE A 178 -9.05 -6.65 1.50
C ILE A 178 -8.65 -7.81 2.42
N LYS A 179 -7.37 -7.87 2.77
CA LYS A 179 -6.84 -8.86 3.70
C LYS A 179 -6.56 -8.20 5.03
N ALA A 180 -6.97 -8.88 6.10
CA ALA A 180 -6.69 -8.45 7.47
C ALA A 180 -5.21 -8.65 7.86
N GLU A 181 -4.43 -9.33 7.01
CA GLU A 181 -3.10 -9.83 7.33
C GLU A 181 -1.98 -8.77 7.25
N ASP A 182 -2.24 -7.59 6.65
CA ASP A 182 -1.18 -6.63 6.27
C ASP A 182 -1.05 -5.40 7.19
N CYS A 183 -1.66 -5.39 8.38
CA CYS A 183 -1.58 -4.27 9.31
C CYS A 183 -0.35 -4.33 10.24
N PHE A 184 0.86 -4.47 9.69
CA PHE A 184 2.08 -4.18 10.47
C PHE A 184 2.23 -2.66 10.67
N CYS A 185 1.66 -2.15 11.76
CA CYS A 185 1.89 -0.77 12.19
C CYS A 185 3.30 -0.64 12.79
N ALA A 186 4.33 -0.53 11.96
CA ALA A 186 5.67 -0.13 12.39
C ALA A 186 5.81 1.40 12.53
N THR A 187 4.77 2.12 12.96
CA THR A 187 4.85 3.58 13.13
C THR A 187 5.74 3.93 14.32
N ARG A 188 7.01 4.25 14.06
CA ARG A 188 7.95 4.85 15.03
C ARG A 188 7.52 6.24 15.57
N LYS A 189 6.30 6.68 15.24
CA LYS A 189 5.70 7.96 15.64
C LYS A 189 4.81 7.86 16.88
N LEU A 190 4.47 6.65 17.31
CA LEU A 190 3.64 6.41 18.49
C LEU A 190 4.53 6.28 19.74
N ASP A 191 4.00 6.68 20.90
CA ASP A 191 4.62 6.32 22.17
C ASP A 191 4.48 4.81 22.46
N ALA A 192 5.19 4.33 23.47
CA ALA A 192 5.22 2.91 23.81
C ALA A 192 3.82 2.35 24.11
N ALA A 193 3.00 3.09 24.87
CA ALA A 193 1.66 2.66 25.26
C ALA A 193 0.71 2.57 24.06
N SER A 194 0.75 3.56 23.16
CA SER A 194 -0.05 3.57 21.95
C SER A 194 0.38 2.47 20.97
N THR A 195 1.67 2.16 20.92
CA THR A 195 2.21 1.07 20.10
C THR A 195 1.75 -0.29 20.64
N GLU A 196 1.80 -0.49 21.96
CA GLU A 196 1.30 -1.70 22.62
C GLU A 196 -0.19 -1.90 22.37
N ALA A 197 -1.01 -0.86 22.55
CA ALA A 197 -2.44 -0.92 22.28
C ALA A 197 -2.74 -1.30 20.83
N LYS A 198 -1.98 -0.75 19.87
CA LYS A 198 -2.09 -1.08 18.45
C LYS A 198 -1.75 -2.55 18.18
N PHE A 199 -0.71 -3.07 18.83
CA PHE A 199 -0.27 -4.46 18.68
C PHE A 199 -1.31 -5.44 19.25
N LEU A 200 -1.87 -5.13 20.42
CA LEU A 200 -2.96 -5.92 21.00
C LEU A 200 -4.19 -5.90 20.10
N GLN A 201 -4.56 -4.75 19.55
CA GLN A 201 -5.68 -4.64 18.62
C GLN A 201 -5.44 -5.49 17.35
N ASP A 202 -4.25 -5.42 16.75
CA ASP A 202 -3.89 -6.24 15.58
C ASP A 202 -3.98 -7.74 15.90
N LEU A 203 -3.48 -8.15 17.07
CA LEU A 203 -3.64 -9.53 17.55
C LEU A 203 -5.11 -9.91 17.70
N GLY A 204 -5.95 -9.03 18.25
CA GLY A 204 -7.40 -9.22 18.35
C GLY A 204 -8.05 -9.45 16.98
N PHE A 205 -7.70 -8.65 15.98
CA PHE A 205 -8.17 -8.87 14.60
C PHE A 205 -7.69 -10.20 14.03
N ARG A 206 -6.42 -10.58 14.20
CA ARG A 206 -5.90 -11.88 13.72
C ARG A 206 -6.62 -13.06 14.38
N MET A 207 -6.94 -12.97 15.67
CA MET A 207 -7.71 -13.98 16.38
C MET A 207 -9.11 -14.17 15.78
N LEU A 208 -9.77 -13.10 15.36
CA LEU A 208 -11.07 -13.19 14.70
C LEU A 208 -10.95 -13.71 13.26
N ASN A 209 -9.87 -13.39 12.56
CA ASN A 209 -9.68 -13.80 11.16
C ASN A 209 -9.15 -15.23 10.98
N CYS A 210 -8.72 -15.91 12.04
CA CYS A 210 -8.23 -17.29 11.96
C CYS A 210 -9.34 -18.36 11.87
N GLY A 211 -10.62 -17.98 11.81
CA GLY A 211 -11.77 -18.89 11.65
C GLY A 211 -12.18 -19.64 12.94
N ARG A 212 -11.58 -19.28 14.07
CA ARG A 212 -11.81 -19.89 15.39
C ARG A 212 -12.79 -19.04 16.21
N THR A 213 -14.06 -19.40 16.19
CA THR A 213 -15.13 -18.67 16.92
C THR A 213 -14.98 -18.69 18.44
N ASP A 214 -14.27 -19.68 19.00
CA ASP A 214 -13.93 -19.79 20.42
C ASP A 214 -13.06 -18.63 20.91
N LEU A 215 -12.32 -17.97 20.00
CA LEU A 215 -11.42 -16.88 20.33
C LEU A 215 -12.12 -15.51 20.43
N VAL A 216 -13.40 -15.40 20.05
CA VAL A 216 -14.12 -14.11 19.99
C VAL A 216 -14.05 -13.36 21.33
N LYS A 217 -14.30 -14.05 22.45
CA LYS A 217 -14.24 -13.44 23.78
C LYS A 217 -12.86 -12.91 24.14
N GLN A 218 -11.81 -13.62 23.74
CA GLN A 218 -10.43 -13.23 24.01
C GLN A 218 -10.04 -12.04 23.11
N ALA A 219 -10.43 -12.08 21.84
CA ALA A 219 -10.19 -11.01 20.89
C ALA A 219 -10.85 -9.68 21.32
N VAL A 220 -12.09 -9.71 21.81
CA VAL A 220 -12.81 -8.51 22.28
C VAL A 220 -12.01 -7.75 23.35
N ASN A 221 -11.35 -8.47 24.26
CA ASN A 221 -10.53 -7.85 25.31
C ASN A 221 -9.28 -7.13 24.76
N LEU A 222 -8.84 -7.47 23.56
CA LEU A 222 -7.65 -6.92 22.91
C LEU A 222 -7.97 -5.77 21.95
N LEU A 223 -9.21 -5.68 21.47
CA LEU A 223 -9.62 -4.71 20.44
C LEU A 223 -9.73 -3.27 20.93
N GLY A 224 -9.62 -3.03 22.24
CA GLY A 224 -9.65 -1.70 22.84
C GLY A 224 -11.05 -1.26 23.28
N PRO A 225 -11.30 0.05 23.45
CA PRO A 225 -12.52 0.57 24.08
C PRO A 225 -13.79 0.30 23.27
N ASP A 226 -13.69 0.28 21.93
CA ASP A 226 -14.81 0.02 21.03
C ASP A 226 -15.10 -1.50 20.89
N GLY A 227 -14.26 -2.35 21.48
CA GLY A 227 -14.46 -3.80 21.56
C GLY A 227 -14.69 -4.44 20.19
N ILE A 228 -15.80 -5.16 20.05
CA ILE A 228 -16.14 -5.87 18.82
C ILE A 228 -16.45 -4.95 17.62
N ASN A 229 -16.69 -3.67 17.87
CA ASN A 229 -16.95 -2.65 16.86
C ASN A 229 -15.71 -1.80 16.54
N SER A 230 -14.55 -2.13 17.12
CA SER A 230 -13.29 -1.50 16.74
C SER A 230 -13.03 -1.62 15.25
N MET A 231 -12.49 -0.56 14.66
CA MET A 231 -12.15 -0.51 13.24
C MET A 231 -10.65 -0.70 13.04
N SER A 232 -10.29 -1.50 12.03
CA SER A 232 -8.91 -1.65 11.57
C SER A 232 -8.39 -0.37 10.88
N GLU A 233 -7.12 -0.36 10.45
CA GLU A 233 -6.54 0.75 9.70
C GLU A 233 -7.27 1.02 8.37
N GLN A 234 -7.92 -0.02 7.82
CA GLN A 234 -8.74 0.06 6.61
C GLN A 234 -10.16 0.59 6.88
N GLY A 235 -10.46 0.97 8.14
CA GLY A 235 -11.78 1.43 8.57
C GLY A 235 -12.83 0.32 8.68
N MET A 236 -12.41 -0.94 8.60
CA MET A 236 -13.32 -2.10 8.62
C MET A 236 -13.41 -2.72 10.01
N THR A 237 -14.63 -3.09 10.41
CA THR A 237 -14.92 -3.83 11.64
C THR A 237 -14.70 -5.34 11.44
N PRO A 238 -14.55 -6.13 12.53
CA PRO A 238 -14.47 -7.58 12.42
C PRO A 238 -15.64 -8.22 11.68
N LEU A 239 -16.86 -7.68 11.86
CA LEU A 239 -18.06 -8.15 11.17
C LEU A 239 -17.93 -7.98 9.65
N MET A 240 -17.40 -6.84 9.19
CA MET A 240 -17.16 -6.63 7.76
C MET A 240 -16.16 -7.63 7.19
N TYR A 241 -15.08 -7.97 7.90
CA TYR A 241 -14.14 -9.00 7.47
C TYR A 241 -14.79 -10.39 7.39
N ALA A 242 -15.64 -10.76 8.35
CA ALA A 242 -16.39 -12.01 8.31
C ALA A 242 -17.35 -12.06 7.12
N CYS A 243 -18.01 -10.93 6.80
CA CYS A 243 -18.87 -10.79 5.62
C CYS A 243 -18.09 -10.90 4.30
N VAL A 244 -16.89 -10.33 4.19
CA VAL A 244 -16.03 -10.50 2.99
C VAL A 244 -15.66 -11.96 2.77
N ARG A 245 -15.43 -12.71 3.86
CA ARG A 245 -15.02 -14.12 3.82
C ARG A 245 -16.18 -15.09 3.64
N GLY A 246 -17.42 -14.66 3.88
CA GLY A 246 -18.58 -15.55 3.89
C GLY A 246 -18.60 -16.50 5.09
N ASP A 247 -17.95 -16.13 6.20
CA ASP A 247 -17.85 -16.99 7.39
C ASP A 247 -19.12 -16.83 8.25
N GLU A 248 -20.17 -17.58 7.90
CA GLU A 248 -21.47 -17.55 8.57
C GLU A 248 -21.37 -17.75 10.09
N ALA A 249 -20.54 -18.70 10.52
CA ALA A 249 -20.37 -19.02 11.93
C ALA A 249 -19.71 -17.86 12.69
N MET A 250 -18.70 -17.23 12.10
CA MET A 250 -18.08 -16.03 12.67
C MET A 250 -19.04 -14.85 12.65
N VAL A 251 -19.79 -14.62 11.57
CA VAL A 251 -20.82 -13.57 11.49
C VAL A 251 -21.81 -13.71 12.65
N GLN A 252 -22.38 -14.89 12.85
CA GLN A 252 -23.33 -15.14 13.93
C GLN A 252 -22.71 -14.86 15.31
N MET A 253 -21.49 -15.35 15.54
CA MET A 253 -20.80 -15.16 16.82
C MET A 253 -20.44 -13.70 17.11
N LEU A 254 -20.10 -12.92 16.07
CA LEU A 254 -19.84 -11.49 16.20
C LEU A 254 -21.13 -10.72 16.50
N LEU A 255 -22.25 -11.07 15.85
CA LEU A 255 -23.57 -10.49 16.13
C LEU A 255 -24.03 -10.81 17.56
N ASP A 256 -23.87 -12.06 18.00
CA ASP A 256 -24.17 -12.48 19.38
C ASP A 256 -23.30 -11.73 20.41
N ALA A 257 -22.08 -11.33 20.02
CA ALA A 257 -21.18 -10.51 20.82
C ALA A 257 -21.51 -9.00 20.80
N GLY A 258 -22.55 -8.58 20.07
CA GLY A 258 -23.01 -7.19 20.00
C GLY A 258 -22.36 -6.37 18.90
N ALA A 259 -21.87 -7.00 17.83
CA ALA A 259 -21.39 -6.28 16.65
C ALA A 259 -22.53 -5.52 15.97
N ASP A 260 -22.27 -4.26 15.60
CA ASP A 260 -23.21 -3.41 14.91
C ASP A 260 -23.25 -3.72 13.42
N ILE A 261 -24.41 -4.20 12.96
CA ILE A 261 -24.66 -4.57 11.57
C ILE A 261 -24.68 -3.36 10.63
N ASN A 262 -24.92 -2.16 11.14
CA ASN A 262 -25.03 -0.93 10.34
C ASN A 262 -23.76 -0.08 10.38
N SER A 263 -22.67 -0.60 10.94
CA SER A 263 -21.39 0.10 10.92
C SER A 263 -20.96 0.36 9.48
N GLU A 264 -20.47 1.57 9.21
CA GLU A 264 -20.00 2.00 7.89
C GLU A 264 -18.51 2.31 7.93
N VAL A 265 -17.80 1.93 6.86
CA VAL A 265 -16.41 2.32 6.68
C VAL A 265 -16.33 3.85 6.58
N PRO A 266 -15.54 4.52 7.44
CA PRO A 266 -15.48 5.98 7.46
C PRO A 266 -15.04 6.57 6.12
N SER A 267 -15.72 7.63 5.67
CA SER A 267 -15.31 8.39 4.48
C SER A 267 -14.11 9.32 4.72
N THR A 268 -13.73 9.53 5.99
CA THR A 268 -12.72 10.51 6.39
C THR A 268 -11.33 9.89 6.58
N VAL A 269 -10.35 10.41 5.86
CA VAL A 269 -8.96 9.91 5.81
C VAL A 269 -8.18 10.18 7.12
N ASN A 270 -8.68 11.09 7.97
CA ASN A 270 -7.94 11.58 9.14
C ASN A 270 -7.79 10.54 10.26
N LYS A 271 -8.78 9.65 10.46
CA LYS A 271 -8.74 8.60 11.49
C LYS A 271 -8.26 7.25 10.95
N HIS A 272 -8.65 6.90 9.73
CA HIS A 272 -8.30 5.64 9.07
C HIS A 272 -7.67 5.95 7.70
N PRO A 273 -6.33 6.07 7.62
CA PRO A 273 -5.63 6.49 6.40
C PRO A 273 -5.68 5.46 5.28
N SER A 274 -5.79 4.19 5.62
CA SER A 274 -5.68 3.06 4.70
C SER A 274 -7.06 2.65 4.17
N VAL A 275 -8.08 3.50 4.34
CA VAL A 275 -9.41 3.29 3.77
C VAL A 275 -9.34 3.47 2.26
N TYR A 276 -9.57 2.38 1.54
CA TYR A 276 -9.66 2.39 0.09
C TYR A 276 -10.90 3.16 -0.37
N PRO A 277 -10.80 3.99 -1.43
CA PRO A 277 -11.95 4.70 -1.98
C PRO A 277 -13.15 3.80 -2.27
N GLU A 278 -12.90 2.57 -2.71
CA GLU A 278 -13.91 1.57 -3.07
C GLU A 278 -14.64 0.98 -1.86
N THR A 279 -14.04 1.03 -0.66
CA THR A 279 -14.62 0.48 0.56
C THR A 279 -15.34 1.52 1.42
N ARG A 280 -15.18 2.82 1.11
CA ARG A 280 -15.82 3.91 1.85
C ARG A 280 -17.33 3.74 1.87
N GLN A 281 -17.94 4.01 3.02
CA GLN A 281 -19.38 3.87 3.27
C GLN A 281 -19.89 2.43 3.07
N GLY A 282 -18.98 1.45 2.89
CA GLY A 282 -19.34 0.05 2.85
C GLY A 282 -19.86 -0.39 4.21
N THR A 283 -20.99 -1.08 4.21
CA THR A 283 -21.56 -1.77 5.38
C THR A 283 -21.23 -3.26 5.33
N PRO A 284 -21.34 -4.01 6.45
CA PRO A 284 -21.27 -5.47 6.44
C PRO A 284 -22.11 -6.11 5.33
N LEU A 285 -23.35 -5.64 5.15
CA LEU A 285 -24.24 -6.09 4.08
C LEU A 285 -23.67 -5.82 2.68
N THR A 286 -23.10 -4.63 2.45
CA THR A 286 -22.47 -4.28 1.17
C THR A 286 -21.36 -5.27 0.84
N PHE A 287 -20.52 -5.62 1.82
CA PHE A 287 -19.42 -6.57 1.61
C PHE A 287 -19.91 -8.00 1.37
N ALA A 288 -20.93 -8.47 2.08
CA ALA A 288 -21.53 -9.80 1.87
C ALA A 288 -22.13 -9.91 0.46
N VAL A 289 -22.85 -8.89 0.01
CA VAL A 289 -23.46 -8.84 -1.33
C VAL A 289 -22.39 -8.77 -2.42
N LEU A 290 -21.38 -7.91 -2.26
CA LEU A 290 -20.32 -7.72 -3.25
C LEU A 290 -19.54 -9.03 -3.53
N HIS A 291 -19.40 -9.89 -2.53
CA HIS A 291 -18.71 -11.17 -2.65
C HIS A 291 -19.65 -12.36 -2.91
N GLY A 292 -20.97 -12.11 -3.06
CA GLY A 292 -21.95 -13.13 -3.40
C GLY A 292 -22.27 -14.13 -2.29
N HIS A 293 -22.03 -13.76 -1.03
CA HIS A 293 -22.26 -14.63 0.14
C HIS A 293 -23.73 -14.62 0.55
N VAL A 294 -24.58 -15.23 -0.27
CA VAL A 294 -26.04 -15.30 -0.06
C VAL A 294 -26.44 -15.78 1.35
N PRO A 295 -25.80 -16.82 1.93
CA PRO A 295 -26.18 -17.28 3.28
C PRO A 295 -25.94 -16.26 4.39
N VAL A 296 -24.93 -15.40 4.24
CA VAL A 296 -24.64 -14.32 5.20
C VAL A 296 -25.65 -13.17 5.11
N VAL A 297 -26.32 -13.03 3.96
CA VAL A 297 -27.29 -11.96 3.69
C VAL A 297 -28.70 -12.31 4.19
N GLN A 298 -29.01 -13.60 4.34
CA GLN A 298 -30.32 -14.11 4.75
C GLN A 298 -30.55 -14.02 6.25
#